data_AF-A0A7W0J1P8-F1
#
_entry.id   AF-A0A7W0J1P8-F1
#
_cell.length_a   1.000
_cell.length_b   1.000
_cell.length_c   1.000
_cell.angle_alpha   90.00
_cell.angle_beta   90.00
_cell.angle_gamma   90.00
#
_symmetry.space_group_name_H-M   'P 1'
#
loop_
_entity.id
_entity.type
_entity.pdbx_description
1 polymer ?
#
loop_
_entity_poly.entity_id
_entity_poly.type
_entity_poly.pdbx_seq_one_letter_code
_entity_poly.pdbx_strand_id
1 'polypeptide(L)'
;MSINRREFLKVAGVSTILGIGGVSAVNSLRNRVEASQISPSPEALVAKRRAMVVDMSKFKSEEDYQRCIDACHRVHNVPLITDNPKHEIKWLWKETYEHAFPGNEDEYLSEEIKHLPFLVLCNHCDNPSCVRVCPTKA
;
A
#
# COMPACT_ATOMS: atom_id res chain seq x y z
N MET A 1 50.30 35.43 10.89
CA MET A 1 49.06 36.14 11.29
C MET A 1 48.36 35.25 12.30
N SER A 2 48.47 35.53 13.59
CA SER A 2 47.81 34.74 14.64
C SER A 2 46.36 35.23 14.79
N ILE A 3 45.39 34.34 14.62
CA ILE A 3 43.99 34.65 14.91
C ILE A 3 43.88 35.02 16.39
N ASN A 4 43.30 36.18 16.68
CA ASN A 4 43.05 36.59 18.05
C ASN A 4 41.86 35.81 18.63
N ARG A 5 41.82 35.64 19.97
CA ARG A 5 40.75 34.86 20.64
C ARG A 5 39.33 35.34 20.30
N ARG A 6 39.13 36.64 20.11
CA ARG A 6 37.83 37.24 19.79
C ARG A 6 37.38 36.87 18.37
N GLU A 7 38.32 36.85 17.44
CA GLU A 7 38.11 36.52 16.04
C GLU A 7 37.85 35.02 15.87
N PHE A 8 38.57 34.18 16.61
CA PHE A 8 38.26 32.74 16.70
C PHE A 8 36.83 32.49 17.18
N LEU A 9 36.40 33.15 18.26
CA LEU A 9 35.04 32.97 18.80
C LEU A 9 33.94 33.44 17.84
N LYS A 10 34.19 34.50 17.05
CA LYS A 10 33.25 34.97 16.03
C LYS A 10 33.11 33.96 14.89
N VAL A 11 34.23 33.46 14.37
CA VAL A 11 34.23 32.48 13.28
C VAL A 11 33.59 31.17 13.75
N ALA A 12 34.01 30.64 14.91
CA ALA A 12 33.44 29.41 15.46
C ALA A 12 31.93 29.54 15.71
N GLY A 13 31.47 30.65 16.29
CA GLY A 13 30.04 30.87 16.54
C GLY A 13 29.21 30.91 15.27
N VAL A 14 29.66 31.63 14.23
CA VAL A 14 28.97 31.68 12.93
C VAL A 14 28.99 30.32 12.24
N SER A 15 30.11 29.60 12.26
CA SER A 15 30.22 28.26 11.69
C SER A 15 29.33 27.23 12.39
N THR A 16 29.19 27.31 13.71
CA THR A 16 28.30 26.42 14.48
C THR A 16 26.82 26.70 14.17
N ILE A 17 26.41 27.97 14.08
CA ILE A 17 25.02 28.32 13.74
C ILE A 17 24.66 27.84 12.33
N LEU A 18 25.56 28.07 11.36
CA LEU A 18 25.37 27.58 9.99
C LEU A 18 25.39 26.05 9.91
N GLY A 19 26.27 25.39 10.68
CA GLY A 19 26.33 23.93 10.76
C GLY A 19 25.04 23.31 11.32
N ILE A 20 24.51 23.86 12.41
CA ILE A 20 23.25 23.38 13.01
C ILE A 20 22.06 23.68 12.10
N GLY A 21 21.99 24.90 11.53
CA GLY A 21 20.94 25.28 10.59
C GLY A 21 20.95 24.42 9.32
N GLY A 22 22.13 24.13 8.79
CA GLY A 22 22.32 23.25 7.64
C GLY A 22 21.89 21.80 7.91
N VAL A 23 22.29 21.22 9.05
CA VAL A 23 21.86 19.87 9.45
C VAL A 23 20.35 19.79 9.63
N SER A 24 19.73 20.81 10.22
CA SER A 24 18.29 20.85 10.42
C SER A 24 17.53 20.96 9.10
N ALA A 25 17.99 21.81 8.17
CA ALA A 25 17.40 21.93 6.84
C ALA A 25 17.55 20.64 6.01
N VAL A 26 18.71 20.00 6.07
CA VAL A 26 18.97 18.73 5.37
C VAL A 26 18.12 17.59 5.96
N ASN A 27 17.96 17.50 7.28
CA ASN A 27 17.08 16.49 7.89
C ASN A 27 15.60 16.74 7.56
N SER A 28 15.14 17.99 7.59
CA SER A 28 13.78 18.33 7.16
C SER A 28 13.54 18.03 5.68
N LEU A 29 14.55 18.20 4.83
CA LEU A 29 14.46 17.87 3.41
C LEU A 29 14.52 16.35 3.18
N ARG A 30 15.40 15.61 3.86
CA ARG A 30 15.50 14.14 3.77
C ARG A 30 14.19 13.45 4.16
N ASN A 31 13.52 13.92 5.21
CA ASN A 31 12.20 13.40 5.61
C ASN A 31 11.11 13.63 4.54
N ARG A 32 11.30 14.59 3.62
CA ARG A 32 10.39 14.85 2.50
C ARG A 32 10.78 14.09 1.21
N VAL A 33 12.04 13.66 1.10
CA VAL A 33 12.57 13.00 -0.10
C VAL A 33 12.52 11.47 0.03
N GLU A 34 12.69 10.91 1.24
CA GLU A 34 12.57 9.45 1.45
C GLU A 34 11.13 8.92 1.35
N ALA A 35 10.15 9.81 1.33
CA ALA A 35 8.77 9.44 1.18
C ALA A 35 8.23 10.08 -0.10
N SER A 36 8.03 9.29 -1.15
CA SER A 36 7.21 9.63 -2.31
C SER A 36 5.74 9.77 -1.89
N GLN A 37 5.46 10.66 -0.93
CA GLN A 37 4.14 10.79 -0.34
C GLN A 37 3.24 11.44 -1.38
N ILE A 38 2.47 10.59 -2.04
CA ILE A 38 1.16 10.96 -2.55
C ILE A 38 0.47 11.63 -1.38
N SER A 39 0.38 12.96 -1.43
CA SER A 39 -0.35 13.72 -0.43
C SER A 39 -1.81 13.30 -0.56
N PRO A 40 -2.52 12.99 0.54
CA PRO A 40 -3.93 12.69 0.47
C PRO A 40 -4.64 13.82 -0.27
N SER A 41 -5.59 13.49 -1.17
CA SER A 41 -6.38 14.54 -1.80
C SER A 41 -7.10 15.35 -0.73
N PRO A 42 -7.32 16.66 -0.92
CA PRO A 42 -8.07 17.48 0.03
C PRO A 42 -9.47 16.92 0.36
N GLU A 43 -10.04 16.14 -0.55
CA GLU A 43 -11.33 15.47 -0.44
C GLU A 43 -11.24 14.08 0.21
N ALA A 44 -10.05 13.64 0.65
CA ALA A 44 -9.85 12.32 1.23
C ALA A 44 -10.65 12.18 2.54
N LEU A 45 -11.51 11.17 2.59
CA LEU A 45 -12.31 10.87 3.77
C LEU A 45 -11.41 10.48 4.96
N VAL A 46 -11.50 11.26 6.03
CA VAL A 46 -10.88 10.95 7.33
C VAL A 46 -11.83 10.01 8.08
N ALA A 47 -11.52 8.72 8.06
CA ALA A 47 -12.33 7.69 8.71
C ALA A 47 -11.48 6.88 9.69
N LYS A 48 -12.04 6.59 10.87
CA LYS A 48 -11.40 5.71 11.87
C LYS A 48 -11.40 4.24 11.45
N ARG A 49 -12.41 3.81 10.70
CA ARG A 49 -12.57 2.45 10.19
C ARG A 49 -13.01 2.51 8.73
N ARG A 50 -12.30 1.78 7.87
CA ARG A 50 -12.62 1.65 6.45
C ARG A 50 -13.04 0.21 6.17
N ALA A 51 -14.01 0.04 5.28
CA ALA A 51 -14.46 -1.25 4.81
C ALA A 51 -14.75 -1.15 3.32
N MET A 52 -14.66 -2.28 2.64
CA MET A 52 -14.99 -2.42 1.23
C MET A 52 -15.97 -3.58 1.08
N VAL A 53 -17.02 -3.38 0.29
CA VAL A 53 -17.97 -4.42 -0.07
C VAL A 53 -17.99 -4.51 -1.59
N VAL A 54 -17.81 -5.71 -2.12
CA VAL A 54 -17.89 -6.01 -3.54
C VAL A 54 -19.21 -6.73 -3.79
N ASP A 55 -20.13 -6.06 -4.48
CA ASP A 55 -21.42 -6.65 -4.87
C ASP A 55 -21.22 -7.52 -6.12
N MET A 56 -21.06 -8.83 -5.90
CA MET A 56 -20.82 -9.80 -6.95
C MET A 56 -21.98 -9.88 -7.96
N SER A 57 -23.20 -9.46 -7.60
CA SER A 57 -24.34 -9.43 -8.52
C SER A 57 -24.15 -8.45 -9.68
N LYS A 58 -23.21 -7.50 -9.57
CA LYS A 58 -22.92 -6.49 -10.61
C LYS A 58 -21.98 -6.98 -11.71
N PHE A 59 -21.28 -8.09 -11.50
CA PHE A 59 -20.36 -8.64 -12.48
C PHE A 59 -21.14 -9.52 -13.45
N LYS A 60 -21.35 -9.02 -14.68
CA LYS A 60 -22.16 -9.68 -15.71
C LYS A 60 -21.32 -10.26 -16.84
N SER A 61 -20.08 -9.79 -16.96
CA SER A 61 -19.15 -10.19 -18.02
C SER A 61 -17.73 -10.29 -17.49
N GLU A 62 -16.87 -10.98 -18.24
CA GLU A 62 -15.44 -11.06 -17.97
C GLU A 62 -14.76 -9.68 -17.96
N GLU A 63 -15.27 -8.75 -18.75
CA GLU A 63 -14.76 -7.37 -18.81
C GLU A 63 -14.96 -6.62 -17.48
N ASP A 64 -16.03 -6.91 -16.73
CA ASP A 64 -16.28 -6.28 -15.43
C ASP A 64 -15.18 -6.60 -14.42
N TYR A 65 -14.73 -7.86 -14.41
CA TYR A 65 -13.62 -8.31 -13.56
C TYR A 65 -12.30 -7.68 -14.00
N GLN A 66 -12.02 -7.74 -15.31
CA GLN A 66 -10.75 -7.26 -15.85
C GLN A 66 -10.56 -5.76 -15.59
N ARG A 67 -11.63 -4.95 -15.70
CA ARG A 67 -11.58 -3.51 -15.41
C ARG A 67 -11.15 -3.22 -13.96
N CYS A 68 -11.58 -4.03 -13.00
CA CYS A 68 -11.17 -3.88 -11.60
C CYS A 68 -9.69 -4.28 -11.40
N ILE A 69 -9.26 -5.39 -12.01
CA ILE A 69 -7.88 -5.88 -11.95
C ILE A 69 -6.93 -4.86 -12.58
N ASP A 70 -7.23 -4.39 -13.79
CA ASP A 70 -6.44 -3.40 -14.52
C ASP A 70 -6.34 -2.08 -13.77
N ALA A 71 -7.45 -1.63 -13.17
CA ALA A 71 -7.45 -0.43 -12.34
C ALA A 71 -6.50 -0.59 -11.14
N CYS A 72 -6.53 -1.75 -10.46
CA CYS A 72 -5.60 -2.02 -9.36
C CYS A 72 -4.15 -2.02 -9.85
N HIS A 73 -3.84 -2.72 -10.94
CA HIS A 73 -2.49 -2.85 -11.44
C HIS A 73 -1.93 -1.50 -11.89
N ARG A 74 -2.73 -0.69 -12.57
CA ARG A 74 -2.36 0.66 -13.02
C ARG A 74 -2.10 1.61 -11.85
N VAL A 75 -2.94 1.60 -10.81
CA VAL A 75 -2.81 2.53 -9.66
C VAL A 75 -1.63 2.14 -8.76
N HIS A 76 -1.32 0.85 -8.64
CA HIS A 76 -0.31 0.35 -7.70
C HIS A 76 0.98 -0.14 -8.36
N ASN A 77 1.15 0.09 -9.67
CA ASN A 77 2.32 -0.33 -10.44
C ASN A 77 2.62 -1.84 -10.31
N VAL A 78 1.58 -2.67 -10.31
CA VAL A 78 1.75 -4.13 -10.24
C VAL A 78 2.31 -4.61 -11.59
N PRO A 79 3.46 -5.30 -11.62
CA PRO A 79 4.08 -5.71 -12.87
C PRO A 79 3.32 -6.86 -13.52
N LEU A 80 3.27 -6.85 -14.86
CA LEU A 80 2.78 -7.97 -15.65
C LEU A 80 3.96 -8.91 -15.96
N ILE A 81 3.90 -10.13 -15.43
CA ILE A 81 4.93 -11.17 -15.60
C ILE A 81 4.28 -12.34 -16.36
N THR A 82 4.75 -12.62 -17.57
CA THR A 82 4.11 -13.59 -18.50
C THR A 82 4.99 -14.80 -18.85
N ASP A 83 6.27 -14.78 -18.46
CA ASP A 83 7.25 -15.82 -18.76
C ASP A 83 7.07 -17.07 -17.89
N ASN A 84 6.65 -16.92 -16.64
CA ASN A 84 6.38 -18.03 -15.73
C ASN A 84 5.13 -17.77 -14.86
N PRO A 85 4.06 -18.57 -14.98
CA PRO A 85 2.85 -18.44 -14.15
C PRO A 85 3.11 -18.50 -12.65
N LYS A 86 4.18 -19.17 -12.19
CA LYS A 86 4.53 -19.23 -10.76
C LYS A 86 5.06 -17.90 -10.21
N HIS A 87 5.45 -16.98 -11.08
CA HIS A 87 5.96 -15.66 -10.72
C HIS A 87 4.90 -14.56 -10.88
N GLU A 88 3.67 -14.92 -11.24
CA GLU A 88 2.57 -13.97 -11.38
C GLU A 88 2.37 -13.20 -10.07
N ILE A 89 2.26 -11.88 -10.18
CA ILE A 89 1.93 -10.99 -9.06
C ILE A 89 0.52 -10.47 -9.30
N LYS A 90 -0.42 -10.88 -8.44
CA LYS A 90 -1.82 -10.47 -8.48
C LYS A 90 -2.28 -9.97 -7.12
N TRP A 91 -2.94 -8.81 -7.09
CA TRP A 91 -3.53 -8.25 -5.86
C TRP A 91 -5.05 -8.46 -5.82
N LEU A 92 -5.68 -8.48 -6.99
CA LEU A 92 -7.05 -8.90 -7.21
C LEU A 92 -7.05 -10.03 -8.24
N TRP A 93 -7.85 -11.07 -8.02
CA TRP A 93 -8.03 -12.14 -9.00
C TRP A 93 -9.39 -12.81 -8.83
N LYS A 94 -9.80 -13.59 -9.84
CA LYS A 94 -11.01 -14.41 -9.78
C LYS A 94 -10.71 -15.76 -9.14
N GLU A 95 -11.62 -16.23 -8.31
CA GLU A 95 -11.53 -17.53 -7.64
C GLU A 95 -12.90 -18.22 -7.64
N THR A 96 -12.94 -19.54 -7.54
CA THR A 96 -14.21 -20.26 -7.36
C THR A 96 -14.73 -20.08 -5.93
N TYR A 97 -16.03 -20.30 -5.71
CA TYR A 97 -16.63 -20.16 -4.38
C TYR A 97 -15.94 -21.06 -3.35
N GLU A 98 -15.70 -22.33 -3.69
CA GLU A 98 -15.13 -23.33 -2.79
C GLU A 98 -13.70 -22.98 -2.36
N HIS A 99 -12.90 -22.44 -3.29
CA HIS A 99 -11.54 -21.98 -2.99
C HIS A 99 -11.51 -20.65 -2.23
N ALA A 100 -12.45 -19.75 -2.51
CA ALA A 100 -12.53 -18.45 -1.82
C ALA A 100 -13.06 -18.60 -0.38
N PHE A 101 -13.96 -19.54 -0.14
CA PHE A 101 -14.64 -19.73 1.14
C PHE A 101 -14.51 -21.17 1.68
N PRO A 102 -13.27 -21.67 1.87
CA PRO A 102 -13.06 -23.04 2.31
C PRO A 102 -13.75 -23.29 3.66
N GLY A 103 -14.49 -24.40 3.76
CA GLY A 103 -15.22 -24.78 4.97
C GLY A 103 -16.55 -24.06 5.20
N ASN A 104 -17.01 -23.22 4.27
CA ASN A 104 -18.36 -22.64 4.26
C ASN A 104 -19.25 -23.28 3.19
N GLU A 105 -19.02 -24.57 2.92
CA GLU A 105 -19.82 -25.35 1.97
C GLU A 105 -21.23 -25.54 2.55
N ASP A 106 -22.25 -25.16 1.77
CA ASP A 106 -23.66 -25.33 2.11
C ASP A 106 -24.35 -26.11 0.98
N GLU A 107 -25.02 -27.21 1.32
CA GLU A 107 -25.76 -28.04 0.37
C GLU A 107 -26.87 -27.26 -0.34
N TYR A 108 -27.45 -26.27 0.35
CA TYR A 108 -28.54 -25.43 -0.14
C TYR A 108 -28.06 -24.14 -0.82
N LEU A 109 -26.74 -23.96 -1.00
CA LEU A 109 -26.21 -22.83 -1.77
C LEU A 109 -26.72 -22.92 -3.22
N SER A 110 -27.13 -21.78 -3.79
CA SER A 110 -27.59 -21.77 -5.17
C SER A 110 -26.47 -22.16 -6.14
N GLU A 111 -26.82 -22.93 -7.18
CA GLU A 111 -25.88 -23.32 -8.23
C GLU A 111 -25.24 -22.11 -8.93
N GLU A 112 -25.98 -21.00 -9.04
CA GLU A 112 -25.44 -19.74 -9.55
C GLU A 112 -24.28 -19.24 -8.71
N ILE A 113 -24.38 -19.27 -7.38
CA ILE A 113 -23.31 -18.79 -6.49
C ILE A 113 -22.13 -19.75 -6.50
N LYS A 114 -22.36 -21.07 -6.52
CA LYS A 114 -21.27 -22.08 -6.58
C LYS A 114 -20.37 -21.85 -7.80
N HIS A 115 -20.95 -21.48 -8.94
CA HIS A 115 -20.22 -21.27 -10.19
C HIS A 115 -19.85 -19.81 -10.47
N LEU A 116 -20.23 -18.87 -9.62
CA LEU A 116 -19.88 -17.47 -9.79
C LEU A 116 -18.37 -17.26 -9.53
N PRO A 117 -17.62 -16.63 -10.44
CA PRO A 117 -16.24 -16.24 -10.16
C PRO A 117 -16.22 -15.13 -9.12
N PHE A 118 -15.65 -15.39 -7.94
CA PHE A 118 -15.49 -14.38 -6.89
C PHE A 118 -14.23 -13.56 -7.11
N LEU A 119 -14.38 -12.23 -7.08
CA LEU A 119 -13.24 -11.33 -7.11
C LEU A 119 -12.65 -11.22 -5.69
N VAL A 120 -11.49 -11.83 -5.48
CA VAL A 120 -10.83 -11.90 -4.17
C VAL A 120 -9.65 -10.94 -4.08
N LEU A 121 -9.38 -10.44 -2.87
CA LEU A 121 -8.33 -9.49 -2.54
C LEU A 121 -7.95 -9.57 -1.05
N CYS A 122 -6.96 -8.78 -0.63
CA CYS A 122 -6.67 -8.61 0.79
C CYS A 122 -7.85 -7.98 1.54
N ASN A 123 -8.44 -8.72 2.49
CA ASN A 123 -9.60 -8.26 3.26
C ASN A 123 -9.27 -7.30 4.41
N HIS A 124 -8.00 -7.02 4.68
CA HIS A 124 -7.56 -6.17 5.80
C HIS A 124 -8.23 -6.55 7.13
N CYS A 125 -8.12 -7.84 7.48
CA CYS A 125 -8.80 -8.43 8.63
C CYS A 125 -8.50 -7.69 9.94
N ASP A 126 -9.49 -7.63 10.83
CA ASP A 126 -9.35 -7.03 12.18
C ASP A 126 -8.39 -7.83 13.09
N ASN A 127 -8.32 -9.14 12.90
CA ASN A 127 -7.36 -10.05 13.53
C ASN A 127 -6.51 -10.77 12.46
N PRO A 128 -5.57 -10.07 11.81
CA PRO A 128 -4.88 -10.61 10.63
C PRO A 128 -3.78 -11.61 11.03
N SER A 129 -3.83 -12.81 10.48
CA SER A 129 -2.80 -13.83 10.70
C SER A 129 -1.44 -13.41 10.11
N CYS A 130 -1.46 -12.72 8.96
CA CYS A 130 -0.26 -12.32 8.21
C CYS A 130 0.64 -11.34 8.96
N VAL A 131 0.10 -10.42 9.76
CA VAL A 131 0.92 -9.43 10.48
C VAL A 131 1.62 -10.03 11.70
N ARG A 132 1.03 -11.08 12.30
CA ARG A 132 1.58 -11.73 13.51
C ARG A 132 2.91 -12.44 13.25
N VAL A 133 3.19 -12.77 12.00
CA VAL A 133 4.35 -13.57 11.59
C VAL A 133 5.43 -12.75 10.89
N CYS A 134 5.25 -11.44 10.70
CA CYS A 134 6.27 -10.59 10.09
C CYS A 134 7.38 -10.26 11.11
N PRO A 135 8.60 -10.80 10.96
CA PRO A 135 9.65 -10.64 11.97
C PRO A 135 10.15 -9.19 12.08
N THR A 136 10.11 -8.45 10.97
CA THR A 136 10.57 -7.05 10.88
C THR A 136 9.50 -6.04 11.26
N LYS A 137 8.24 -6.46 11.44
CA LYS A 137 7.09 -5.58 11.65
C LYS A 137 6.98 -4.49 10.57
N ALA A 138 7.16 -4.91 9.32
CA ALA A 138 6.92 -4.07 8.16
C ALA A 138 5.47 -3.59 8.09
#